data_AF-T0ZT03-F1
#
_entry.id   AF-T0ZT03-F1
#
_cell.length_a   1.000
_cell.length_b   1.000
_cell.length_c   1.000
_cell.angle_alpha   90.00
_cell.angle_beta   90.00
_cell.angle_gamma   90.00
#
_symmetry.space_group_name_H-M   'P 1'
#
loop_
_entity.id
_entity.type
_entity.pdbx_description
1 polymer ?
#
loop_
_entity_poly.entity_id
_entity_poly.type
_entity_poly.pdbx_seq_one_letter_code
_entity_poly.pdbx_strand_id
1 'polypeptide(L)'
;MVARYQRMRGKTVFYPIGWDDNGLATERRVQNYYGVRCDPTQPFVADYEPPSTPPQQAVPISRPNFVELCRRLTEEDEQVFEDTHRRLGLSYDWRYKYTTIGEEARRVSQVAFLGMLERGETYRNEAPTLWDVDFRTAVAQAELEDRELQGAYHRIAFARGAGQGSAIEIETTRPELLPACVALVAHPADERYRPLFGTFALTPLFGVAVPVVAHHLADPAKGSGIAMVCTFGDTTDVTWWRELSLPTRTVVQR
;
A
#
# COMPACT_ATOMS: atom_id res chain seq x y z
N MET A 1 14.82 9.50 -31.72
CA MET A 1 15.73 10.28 -32.59
C MET A 1 17.21 9.90 -32.42
N VAL A 2 17.71 9.75 -31.19
CA VAL A 2 19.13 9.41 -30.92
C VAL A 2 19.61 8.14 -31.63
N ALA A 3 18.84 7.05 -31.56
CA ALA A 3 19.23 5.78 -32.18
C ALA A 3 19.45 5.90 -33.71
N ARG A 4 18.54 6.60 -34.41
CA ARG A 4 18.67 6.85 -35.86
C ARG A 4 19.91 7.68 -36.18
N TYR A 5 20.11 8.78 -35.46
CA TYR A 5 21.27 9.65 -35.62
C TYR A 5 22.59 8.88 -35.46
N GLN A 6 22.72 8.06 -34.42
CA GLN A 6 23.94 7.29 -34.17
C GLN A 6 24.18 6.21 -35.25
N ARG A 7 23.11 5.57 -35.77
CA ARG A 7 23.23 4.64 -36.92
C ARG A 7 23.72 5.35 -38.18
N MET A 8 23.18 6.54 -38.49
CA MET A 8 23.63 7.34 -39.63
C MET A 8 25.07 7.83 -39.49
N ARG A 9 25.58 7.93 -38.27
CA ARG A 9 26.99 8.22 -37.95
C ARG A 9 27.91 7.00 -38.05
N GLY A 10 27.42 5.86 -38.54
CA GLY A 10 28.18 4.63 -38.72
C GLY A 10 28.33 3.78 -37.46
N LYS A 11 27.60 4.09 -36.37
CA LYS A 11 27.65 3.26 -35.15
C LYS A 11 26.67 2.08 -35.24
N THR A 12 27.08 0.95 -34.69
CA THR A 12 26.18 -0.17 -34.38
C THR A 12 25.35 0.17 -33.15
N VAL A 13 24.02 0.29 -33.31
CA VAL A 13 23.11 0.68 -32.23
C VAL A 13 22.15 -0.46 -31.92
N PHE A 14 22.36 -1.11 -30.77
CA PHE A 14 21.42 -2.04 -30.16
C PHE A 14 20.29 -1.24 -29.48
N TYR A 15 19.05 -1.47 -29.90
CA TYR A 15 17.88 -0.75 -29.39
C TYR A 15 16.66 -1.66 -29.38
N PRO A 16 16.62 -2.64 -28.46
CA PRO A 16 15.48 -3.54 -28.30
C PRO A 16 14.27 -2.78 -27.72
N ILE A 17 13.12 -3.43 -27.70
CA ILE A 17 11.93 -2.96 -26.99
C ILE A 17 11.51 -3.99 -25.95
N GLY A 18 11.14 -3.51 -24.78
CA GLY A 18 10.59 -4.33 -23.71
C GLY A 18 9.18 -3.87 -23.37
N TRP A 19 8.33 -4.82 -23.00
CA TRP A 19 7.02 -4.56 -22.42
C TRP A 19 7.04 -4.85 -20.93
N ASP A 20 6.35 -4.01 -20.15
CA ASP A 20 6.18 -4.22 -18.72
C ASP A 20 4.78 -4.73 -18.43
N ASP A 21 4.70 -6.02 -18.11
CA ASP A 21 3.44 -6.76 -18.00
C ASP A 21 3.15 -7.15 -16.55
N ASN A 22 3.96 -6.69 -15.60
CA ASN A 22 3.82 -7.03 -14.18
C ASN A 22 2.96 -6.04 -13.40
N GLY A 23 2.56 -6.50 -12.21
CA GLY A 23 2.10 -5.63 -11.14
C GLY A 23 0.62 -5.25 -11.21
N LEU A 24 0.24 -4.37 -10.28
CA LEU A 24 -1.16 -3.99 -10.03
C LEU A 24 -1.83 -3.35 -11.24
N ALA A 25 -1.08 -2.67 -12.10
CA ALA A 25 -1.62 -2.06 -13.31
C ALA A 25 -2.20 -3.13 -14.27
N THR A 26 -1.46 -4.21 -14.51
CA THR A 26 -1.92 -5.34 -15.32
C THR A 26 -3.13 -6.01 -14.68
N GLU A 27 -3.06 -6.31 -13.39
CA GLU A 27 -4.16 -6.97 -12.68
C GLU A 27 -5.43 -6.10 -12.74
N ARG A 28 -5.32 -4.79 -12.50
CA ARG A 28 -6.45 -3.86 -12.59
C ARG A 28 -7.02 -3.76 -14.00
N ARG A 29 -6.15 -3.78 -15.02
CA ARG A 29 -6.60 -3.79 -16.42
C ARG A 29 -7.46 -5.02 -16.71
N VAL A 30 -7.02 -6.20 -16.28
CA VAL A 30 -7.74 -7.47 -16.43
C VAL A 30 -9.07 -7.46 -15.68
N GLN A 31 -9.08 -6.94 -14.45
CA GLN A 31 -10.30 -6.81 -13.66
C GLN A 31 -11.32 -5.89 -14.34
N ASN A 32 -10.90 -4.75 -14.86
CA ASN A 32 -11.78 -3.80 -15.54
C ASN A 32 -12.25 -4.32 -16.90
N TYR A 33 -11.37 -5.01 -17.63
CA TYR A 33 -11.65 -5.48 -18.99
C TYR A 33 -12.58 -6.69 -19.01
N TYR A 34 -12.39 -7.64 -18.09
CA TYR A 34 -13.21 -8.86 -18.03
C TYR A 34 -14.28 -8.84 -16.91
N GLY A 35 -14.23 -7.87 -15.99
CA GLY A 35 -15.12 -7.83 -14.83
C GLY A 35 -14.93 -9.02 -13.88
N VAL A 36 -13.69 -9.44 -13.67
CA VAL A 36 -13.30 -10.55 -12.77
C VAL A 36 -12.45 -10.04 -11.62
N ARG A 37 -12.27 -10.83 -10.56
CA ARG A 37 -11.32 -10.57 -9.47
C ARG A 37 -10.61 -11.86 -9.04
N CYS A 38 -9.34 -11.75 -8.68
CA CYS A 38 -8.59 -12.90 -8.16
C CYS A 38 -9.05 -13.25 -6.74
N ASP A 39 -9.50 -14.48 -6.54
CA ASP A 39 -9.82 -15.07 -5.25
C ASP A 39 -9.16 -16.46 -5.15
N PRO A 40 -8.06 -16.59 -4.39
CA PRO A 40 -7.33 -17.84 -4.24
C PRO A 40 -8.14 -18.99 -3.61
N THR A 41 -9.29 -18.71 -3.00
CA THR A 41 -10.18 -19.75 -2.44
C THR A 41 -11.03 -20.45 -3.50
N GLN A 42 -11.14 -19.87 -4.69
CA GLN A 42 -11.91 -20.46 -5.79
C GLN A 42 -11.15 -21.61 -6.46
N PRO A 43 -11.84 -22.69 -6.85
CA PRO A 43 -11.22 -23.79 -7.58
C PRO A 43 -10.81 -23.36 -8.98
N PHE A 44 -9.75 -23.98 -9.50
CA PHE A 44 -9.36 -23.82 -10.89
C PHE A 44 -10.43 -24.38 -11.84
N VAL A 45 -10.74 -23.63 -12.89
CA VAL A 45 -11.65 -24.04 -13.97
C VAL A 45 -10.83 -24.16 -15.25
N ALA A 46 -10.76 -25.36 -15.83
CA ALA A 46 -10.12 -25.54 -17.12
C ALA A 46 -10.91 -24.79 -18.21
N ASP A 47 -10.18 -24.22 -19.18
CA ASP A 47 -10.76 -23.49 -20.32
C ASP A 47 -11.74 -22.38 -19.89
N TYR A 48 -11.38 -21.65 -18.81
CA TYR A 48 -12.18 -20.54 -18.31
C TYR A 48 -12.29 -19.43 -19.36
N GLU A 49 -13.52 -19.11 -19.74
CA GLU A 49 -13.84 -17.96 -20.56
C GLU A 49 -14.46 -16.83 -19.71
N PRO A 50 -13.92 -15.61 -19.80
CA PRO A 50 -14.48 -14.48 -19.08
C PRO A 50 -15.84 -14.07 -19.67
N PRO A 51 -16.66 -13.34 -18.90
CA PRO A 51 -17.90 -12.77 -19.41
C PRO A 51 -17.66 -11.92 -20.67
N SER A 52 -18.53 -12.03 -21.68
CA SER A 52 -18.45 -11.23 -22.90
C SER A 52 -18.70 -9.74 -22.68
N THR A 53 -19.43 -9.40 -21.61
CA THR A 53 -19.65 -8.04 -21.14
C THR A 53 -19.31 -7.96 -19.66
N PRO A 54 -18.49 -6.99 -19.21
CA PRO A 54 -18.12 -6.85 -17.81
C PRO A 54 -19.36 -6.65 -16.93
N PRO A 55 -19.62 -7.51 -15.94
CA PRO A 55 -20.71 -7.32 -14.98
C PRO A 55 -20.46 -6.12 -14.07
N GLN A 56 -21.52 -5.59 -13.46
CA GLN A 56 -21.42 -4.53 -12.44
C GLN A 56 -20.61 -4.97 -11.20
N GLN A 57 -20.65 -6.25 -10.86
CA GLN A 57 -19.92 -6.83 -9.75
C GLN A 57 -18.87 -7.82 -10.27
N ALA A 58 -17.62 -7.63 -9.85
CA ALA A 58 -16.52 -8.48 -10.29
C ALA A 58 -16.70 -9.94 -9.86
N VAL A 59 -16.58 -10.86 -10.83
CA VAL A 59 -16.71 -12.30 -10.62
C VAL A 59 -15.44 -12.85 -9.97
N PRO A 60 -15.50 -13.49 -8.79
CA PRO A 60 -14.33 -14.11 -8.19
C PRO A 60 -13.90 -15.33 -9.00
N ILE A 61 -12.61 -15.42 -9.32
CA ILE A 61 -12.00 -16.53 -10.05
C ILE A 61 -10.70 -16.98 -9.40
N SER A 62 -10.28 -18.22 -9.67
CA SER A 62 -9.05 -18.76 -9.11
C SER A 62 -7.82 -17.97 -9.55
N ARG A 63 -6.77 -17.98 -8.73
CA ARG A 63 -5.48 -17.36 -9.07
C ARG A 63 -4.91 -17.85 -10.41
N PRO A 64 -4.88 -19.17 -10.72
CA PRO A 64 -4.39 -19.63 -12.01
C PRO A 64 -5.19 -19.08 -13.20
N ASN A 65 -6.52 -19.09 -13.13
CA ASN A 65 -7.36 -18.51 -14.20
C ASN A 65 -7.12 -17.01 -14.36
N PHE A 66 -6.98 -16.28 -13.26
CA PHE A 66 -6.68 -14.86 -13.31
C PHE A 66 -5.32 -14.58 -13.97
N VAL A 67 -4.29 -15.37 -13.66
CA VAL A 67 -2.96 -15.27 -14.28
C VAL A 67 -3.02 -15.59 -15.78
N GLU A 68 -3.84 -16.55 -16.21
CA GLU A 68 -4.07 -16.85 -17.63
C GLU A 68 -4.72 -15.67 -18.36
N LEU A 69 -5.72 -15.02 -17.76
CA LEU A 69 -6.33 -13.82 -18.31
C LEU A 69 -5.35 -12.64 -18.39
N CYS A 70 -4.46 -12.49 -17.39
CA CYS A 70 -3.40 -11.48 -17.45
C CYS A 70 -2.52 -11.69 -18.67
N ARG A 71 -2.02 -12.91 -18.88
CA ARG A 71 -1.17 -13.23 -20.04
C ARG A 71 -1.88 -12.98 -21.37
N ARG A 72 -3.13 -13.44 -21.47
CA ARG A 72 -3.94 -13.28 -22.69
C ARG A 72 -4.10 -11.80 -23.05
N LEU A 73 -4.50 -10.98 -22.08
CA LEU A 73 -4.75 -9.57 -22.31
C LEU A 73 -3.46 -8.78 -22.60
N THR A 74 -2.36 -9.08 -21.90
CA THR A 74 -1.08 -8.42 -22.17
C THR A 74 -0.58 -8.73 -23.57
N GLU A 75 -0.70 -9.98 -24.04
CA GLU A 75 -0.33 -10.35 -25.42
C GLU A 75 -1.15 -9.61 -26.49
N GLU A 76 -2.44 -9.35 -26.24
CA GLU A 76 -3.29 -8.54 -27.12
C GLU A 76 -2.86 -7.06 -27.10
N ASP A 77 -2.59 -6.52 -25.91
CA ASP A 77 -2.18 -5.12 -25.74
C ASP A 77 -0.82 -4.82 -26.37
N GLU A 78 0.13 -5.74 -26.22
CA GLU A 78 1.46 -5.65 -26.83
C GLU A 78 1.38 -5.49 -28.35
N GLN A 79 0.44 -6.18 -29.01
CA GLN A 79 0.23 -6.05 -30.45
C GLN A 79 -0.27 -4.66 -30.83
N VAL A 80 -1.22 -4.11 -30.06
CA VAL A 80 -1.76 -2.75 -30.27
C VAL A 80 -0.67 -1.70 -30.06
N PHE A 81 0.16 -1.88 -29.02
CA PHE A 81 1.29 -1.00 -28.78
C PHE A 81 2.34 -1.11 -29.88
N GLU A 82 2.75 -2.31 -30.28
CA GLU A 82 3.72 -2.53 -31.36
C GLU A 82 3.27 -1.82 -32.64
N ASP A 83 2.00 -1.99 -33.04
CA ASP A 83 1.40 -1.34 -34.20
C ASP A 83 1.51 0.19 -34.12
N THR A 84 1.18 0.76 -32.96
CA THR A 84 1.27 2.20 -32.71
C THR A 84 2.72 2.69 -32.82
N HIS A 85 3.66 2.00 -32.17
CA HIS A 85 5.08 2.37 -32.17
C HIS A 85 5.69 2.26 -33.57
N ARG A 86 5.27 1.28 -34.38
CA ARG A 86 5.66 1.14 -35.79
C ARG A 86 5.13 2.30 -36.63
N ARG A 87 3.85 2.69 -36.47
CA ARG A 87 3.25 3.84 -37.18
C ARG A 87 3.92 5.16 -36.82
N LEU A 88 4.35 5.33 -35.57
CA LEU A 88 5.14 6.49 -35.12
C LEU A 88 6.58 6.49 -35.68
N GLY A 89 7.01 5.42 -36.37
CA GLY A 89 8.34 5.31 -36.94
C GLY A 89 9.44 5.12 -35.88
N LEU A 90 9.11 4.56 -34.73
CA LEU A 90 10.12 4.28 -33.71
C LEU A 90 11.04 3.15 -34.19
N SER A 91 12.34 3.43 -34.22
CA SER A 91 13.34 2.58 -34.88
C SER A 91 13.89 1.48 -33.97
N TYR A 92 13.02 0.79 -33.23
CA TYR A 92 13.40 -0.36 -32.42
C TYR A 92 13.89 -1.52 -33.30
N ASP A 93 14.71 -2.38 -32.72
CA ASP A 93 15.04 -3.66 -33.31
C ASP A 93 13.99 -4.69 -32.89
N TRP A 94 12.93 -4.80 -33.70
CA TRP A 94 11.78 -5.67 -33.44
C TRP A 94 12.08 -7.17 -33.39
N ARG A 95 13.32 -7.57 -33.75
CA ARG A 95 13.79 -8.95 -33.56
C ARG A 95 14.06 -9.27 -32.09
N TYR A 96 14.32 -8.24 -31.29
CA TYR A 96 14.63 -8.35 -29.86
C TYR A 96 13.52 -7.67 -29.05
N LYS A 97 12.48 -8.46 -28.78
CA LYS A 97 11.40 -8.13 -27.86
C LYS A 97 11.59 -8.92 -26.57
N TYR A 98 11.33 -8.30 -25.44
CA TYR A 98 11.29 -8.98 -24.15
C TYR A 98 10.12 -8.47 -23.32
N THR A 99 9.67 -9.28 -22.37
CA THR A 99 8.59 -8.98 -21.45
C THR A 99 9.11 -9.11 -20.02
N THR A 100 8.64 -8.28 -19.09
CA THR A 100 9.08 -8.39 -17.69
C THR A 100 8.62 -9.70 -17.03
N ILE A 101 7.58 -10.34 -17.58
CA ILE A 101 7.14 -11.70 -17.18
C ILE A 101 7.79 -12.82 -18.00
N GLY A 102 8.58 -12.49 -19.01
CA GLY A 102 9.23 -13.44 -19.89
C GLY A 102 10.21 -14.33 -19.12
N GLU A 103 10.50 -15.52 -19.66
CA GLU A 103 11.36 -16.52 -19.00
C GLU A 103 12.74 -15.93 -18.65
N GLU A 104 13.37 -15.22 -19.59
CA GLU A 104 14.68 -14.61 -19.38
C GLU A 104 14.66 -13.54 -18.28
N ALA A 105 13.72 -12.60 -18.34
CA ALA A 105 13.58 -11.53 -17.34
C ALA A 105 13.32 -12.10 -15.93
N ARG A 106 12.45 -13.10 -15.83
CA ARG A 106 12.17 -13.81 -14.57
C ARG A 106 13.42 -14.50 -14.02
N ARG A 107 14.18 -15.20 -14.88
CA ARG A 107 15.42 -15.87 -14.47
C ARG A 107 16.45 -14.86 -13.96
N VAL A 108 16.63 -13.73 -14.66
CA VAL A 108 17.54 -12.66 -14.24
C VAL A 108 17.12 -12.08 -12.89
N SER A 109 15.84 -11.78 -12.71
CA SER A 109 15.29 -11.27 -11.45
C SER A 109 15.50 -12.24 -10.28
N GLN A 110 15.24 -13.54 -10.50
CA GLN A 110 15.45 -14.58 -9.49
C GLN A 110 16.93 -14.72 -9.10
N VAL A 111 17.85 -14.69 -10.07
CA VAL A 111 19.30 -14.74 -9.79
C VAL A 111 19.75 -13.50 -9.01
N ALA A 112 19.25 -12.32 -9.36
CA ALA A 112 19.56 -11.09 -8.64
C ALA A 112 19.08 -11.17 -7.18
N PHE A 113 17.86 -11.65 -6.95
CA PHE A 113 17.30 -11.85 -5.60
C PHE A 113 18.12 -12.85 -4.77
N LEU A 114 18.50 -13.99 -5.35
CA LEU A 114 19.37 -14.96 -4.66
C LEU A 114 20.72 -14.35 -4.28
N GLY A 115 21.32 -13.55 -5.17
CA GLY A 115 22.55 -12.82 -4.86
C GLY A 115 22.37 -11.80 -3.74
N MET A 116 21.25 -11.08 -3.69
CA MET A 116 20.93 -10.18 -2.57
C MET A 116 20.74 -10.93 -1.25
N LEU A 117 20.12 -12.11 -1.30
CA LEU A 117 19.94 -12.97 -0.14
C LEU A 117 21.28 -13.48 0.40
N GLU A 118 22.17 -13.95 -0.48
CA GLU A 118 23.53 -14.39 -0.11
C GLU A 118 24.36 -13.27 0.53
N ARG A 119 24.16 -12.02 0.10
CA ARG A 119 24.81 -10.83 0.69
C ARG A 119 24.16 -10.32 1.97
N GLY A 120 23.03 -10.90 2.41
CA GLY A 120 22.29 -10.43 3.59
C GLY A 120 21.53 -9.11 3.37
N GLU A 121 21.28 -8.73 2.12
CA GLU A 121 20.54 -7.50 1.76
C GLU A 121 19.01 -7.72 1.77
N THR A 122 18.57 -8.97 1.91
CA THR A 122 17.15 -9.35 1.95
C THR A 122 16.78 -9.88 3.33
N TYR A 123 15.69 -9.38 3.90
CA TYR A 123 15.17 -9.80 5.20
C TYR A 123 13.65 -9.89 5.18
N ARG A 124 13.08 -10.64 6.13
CA ARG A 124 11.64 -10.69 6.39
C ARG A 124 11.39 -10.12 7.77
N ASN A 125 10.54 -9.10 7.85
CA ASN A 125 10.11 -8.49 9.10
C ASN A 125 8.59 -8.33 9.13
N GLU A 126 8.00 -8.46 10.31
CA GLU A 126 6.61 -8.11 10.54
C GLU A 126 6.55 -6.62 10.87
N ALA A 127 5.98 -5.84 9.95
CA ALA A 127 5.93 -4.39 10.07
C ALA A 127 4.61 -3.86 9.49
N PRO A 128 4.16 -2.68 9.95
CA PRO A 128 3.03 -1.99 9.34
C PRO A 128 3.32 -1.74 7.88
N THR A 129 2.36 -2.05 7.02
CA THR A 129 2.39 -1.73 5.61
C THR A 129 1.13 -0.98 5.25
N LEU A 130 1.24 -0.10 4.26
CA LEU A 130 0.06 0.45 3.62
C LEU A 130 -0.70 -0.68 2.97
N TRP A 131 -2.02 -0.67 3.17
CA TRP A 131 -2.89 -1.77 2.82
C TRP A 131 -4.06 -1.27 1.98
N ASP A 132 -4.18 -1.79 0.76
CA ASP A 132 -5.33 -1.55 -0.10
C ASP A 132 -6.42 -2.60 0.18
N VAL A 133 -7.57 -2.15 0.64
CA VAL A 133 -8.71 -3.01 1.01
C VAL A 133 -9.46 -3.58 -0.21
N ASP A 134 -9.40 -2.90 -1.35
CA ASP A 134 -10.08 -3.29 -2.58
C ASP A 134 -9.28 -4.38 -3.30
N PHE A 135 -7.99 -4.11 -3.56
CA PHE A 135 -7.08 -5.05 -4.21
C PHE A 135 -6.53 -6.10 -3.25
N ARG A 136 -6.73 -5.91 -1.95
CA ARG A 136 -6.21 -6.78 -0.90
C ARG A 136 -4.69 -6.97 -1.04
N THR A 137 -4.07 -5.83 -1.31
CA THR A 137 -2.67 -5.49 -1.57
C THR A 137 -1.87 -4.85 -0.43
N ALA A 138 -0.63 -5.24 -0.16
CA ALA A 138 0.34 -4.26 0.35
C ALA A 138 0.70 -3.30 -0.79
N VAL A 139 0.70 -2.00 -0.53
CA VAL A 139 1.06 -0.95 -1.53
C VAL A 139 2.27 -0.16 -1.07
N ALA A 140 3.07 0.31 -2.03
CA ALA A 140 4.20 1.19 -1.75
C ALA A 140 3.73 2.63 -1.54
N GLN A 141 4.49 3.40 -0.75
CA GLN A 141 4.21 4.83 -0.57
C GLN A 141 4.23 5.60 -1.91
N ALA A 142 5.05 5.17 -2.86
CA ALA A 142 5.11 5.76 -4.21
C ALA A 142 3.83 5.54 -5.04
N GLU A 143 2.95 4.64 -4.61
CA GLU A 143 1.67 4.33 -5.27
C GLU A 143 0.50 5.11 -4.64
N LEU A 144 0.76 5.95 -3.62
CA LEU A 144 -0.26 6.76 -2.97
C LEU A 144 -0.56 8.05 -3.73
N GLU A 145 -1.83 8.44 -3.72
CA GLU A 145 -2.32 9.73 -4.15
C GLU A 145 -3.16 10.33 -3.02
N ASP A 146 -2.79 11.53 -2.57
CA ASP A 146 -3.58 12.26 -1.57
C ASP A 146 -4.83 12.84 -2.20
N ARG A 147 -5.96 12.69 -1.51
CA ARG A 147 -7.27 13.21 -1.95
C ARG A 147 -7.96 13.93 -0.82
N GLU A 148 -8.56 15.07 -1.13
CA GLU A 148 -9.42 15.79 -0.20
C GLU A 148 -10.78 15.11 -0.11
N LEU A 149 -11.17 14.73 1.10
CA LEU A 149 -12.45 14.11 1.41
C LEU A 149 -13.14 14.90 2.53
N GLN A 150 -14.46 15.00 2.47
CA GLN A 150 -15.23 15.54 3.59
C GLN A 150 -15.15 14.57 4.77
N GLY A 151 -14.76 15.08 5.93
CA GLY A 151 -14.65 14.33 7.17
C GLY A 151 -15.27 15.08 8.35
N ALA A 152 -15.32 14.42 9.50
CA ALA A 152 -15.82 14.98 10.74
C ALA A 152 -14.76 14.87 11.85
N TYR A 153 -14.68 15.88 12.71
CA TYR A 153 -13.94 15.79 13.96
C TYR A 153 -14.87 15.34 15.08
N HIS A 154 -14.42 14.33 15.82
CA HIS A 154 -15.12 13.79 16.98
C HIS A 154 -14.32 14.09 18.22
N ARG A 155 -14.99 14.61 19.26
CA ARG A 155 -14.39 14.83 20.57
C ARG A 155 -14.75 13.68 21.51
N ILE A 156 -13.72 13.04 22.06
CA ILE A 156 -13.82 11.81 22.82
C ILE A 156 -13.18 12.02 24.20
N ALA A 157 -13.91 11.72 25.28
CA ALA A 157 -13.46 11.91 26.64
C ALA A 157 -12.81 10.64 27.22
N PHE A 158 -11.53 10.73 27.57
CA PHE A 158 -10.78 9.67 28.26
C PHE A 158 -10.77 9.97 29.76
N ALA A 159 -11.15 9.00 30.59
CA ALA A 159 -11.12 9.18 32.04
C ALA A 159 -9.66 9.15 32.55
N ARG A 160 -9.33 9.90 33.59
CA ARG A 160 -7.98 9.83 34.18
C ARG A 160 -7.82 8.56 35.03
N GLY A 161 -6.62 8.00 35.08
CA GLY A 161 -6.29 6.84 35.92
C GLY A 161 -6.69 7.08 37.38
N ALA A 162 -7.37 6.10 37.98
CA ALA A 162 -8.01 6.17 39.31
C ALA A 162 -9.24 7.09 39.44
N GLY A 163 -9.78 7.63 38.35
CA GLY A 163 -11.05 8.38 38.34
C GLY A 163 -10.98 9.76 39.00
N GLN A 164 -9.78 10.26 39.31
CA GLN A 164 -9.59 11.58 39.90
C GLN A 164 -9.20 12.61 38.84
N GLY A 165 -10.02 13.67 38.70
CA GLY A 165 -9.79 14.81 37.80
C GLY A 165 -10.72 14.88 36.59
N SER A 166 -10.63 15.97 35.84
CA SER A 166 -11.37 16.17 34.59
C SER A 166 -10.92 15.18 33.52
N ALA A 167 -11.86 14.74 32.67
CA ALA A 167 -11.53 13.89 31.52
C ALA A 167 -10.55 14.60 30.58
N ILE A 168 -9.75 13.79 29.87
CA ILE A 168 -8.87 14.25 28.80
C ILE A 168 -9.68 14.19 27.51
N GLU A 169 -9.97 15.35 26.92
CA GLU A 169 -10.67 15.43 25.65
C GLU A 169 -9.67 15.27 24.50
N ILE A 170 -9.97 14.33 23.59
CA ILE A 170 -9.19 14.07 22.39
C ILE A 170 -10.05 14.34 21.17
N GLU A 171 -9.51 15.04 20.20
CA GLU A 171 -10.14 15.25 18.90
C GLU A 171 -9.53 14.32 17.84
N THR A 172 -10.39 13.55 17.18
CA THR A 172 -9.97 12.60 16.14
C THR A 172 -10.99 12.57 15.01
N THR A 173 -10.49 12.33 13.79
CA THR A 173 -11.33 12.03 12.63
C THR A 173 -11.67 10.54 12.50
N ARG A 174 -11.09 9.69 13.35
CA ARG A 174 -11.19 8.22 13.28
C ARG A 174 -11.60 7.59 14.62
N PRO A 175 -12.80 7.92 15.16
CA PRO A 175 -13.29 7.33 16.41
C PRO A 175 -13.37 5.80 16.36
N GLU A 176 -13.55 5.21 15.18
CA GLU A 176 -13.61 3.76 14.95
C GLU A 176 -12.30 3.04 15.32
N LEU A 177 -11.16 3.74 15.37
CA LEU A 177 -9.88 3.17 15.78
C LEU A 177 -9.67 3.14 17.30
N LEU A 178 -10.60 3.68 18.09
CA LEU A 178 -10.54 3.69 19.55
C LEU A 178 -10.22 2.32 20.20
N PRO A 179 -10.76 1.17 19.73
CA PRO A 179 -10.45 -0.13 20.34
C PRO A 179 -8.96 -0.52 20.19
N ALA A 180 -8.24 0.09 19.23
CA ALA A 180 -6.81 -0.11 18.99
C ALA A 180 -5.93 0.93 19.72
N CYS A 181 -6.50 1.83 20.52
CA CYS A 181 -5.73 2.84 21.24
C CYS A 181 -4.75 2.19 22.23
N VAL A 182 -3.48 2.58 22.13
CA VAL A 182 -2.38 2.05 22.95
C VAL A 182 -1.63 3.13 23.73
N ALA A 183 -1.78 4.41 23.39
CA ALA A 183 -1.19 5.53 24.11
C ALA A 183 -1.89 6.85 23.78
N LEU A 184 -1.72 7.84 24.65
CA LEU A 184 -1.99 9.25 24.33
C LEU A 184 -0.67 10.00 24.19
N VAL A 185 -0.53 10.79 23.13
CA VAL A 185 0.71 11.51 22.82
C VAL A 185 0.44 13.01 22.74
N ALA A 186 1.22 13.80 23.47
CA ALA A 186 1.21 15.26 23.38
C ALA A 186 2.63 15.82 23.26
N HIS A 187 2.74 17.08 22.85
CA HIS A 187 4.03 17.73 22.70
C HIS A 187 4.67 18.02 24.08
N PRO A 188 5.98 17.78 24.30
CA PRO A 188 6.63 18.00 25.60
C PRO A 188 6.59 19.46 26.07
N ALA A 189 6.55 20.42 25.13
CA ALA A 189 6.44 21.85 25.45
C ALA A 189 5.00 22.32 25.70
N ASP A 190 3.99 21.46 25.52
CA ASP A 190 2.59 21.84 25.77
C ASP A 190 2.27 21.76 27.28
N GLU A 191 2.25 22.92 27.93
CA GLU A 191 2.03 23.05 29.38
C GLU A 191 0.71 22.43 29.84
N ARG A 192 -0.31 22.35 28.96
CA ARG A 192 -1.61 21.75 29.28
C ARG A 192 -1.50 20.28 29.66
N TYR A 193 -0.57 19.56 29.04
CA TYR A 193 -0.43 18.10 29.15
C TYR A 193 0.81 17.65 29.92
N ARG A 194 1.76 18.55 30.23
CA ARG A 194 2.96 18.24 31.03
C ARG A 194 2.69 17.47 32.33
N PRO A 195 1.67 17.82 33.15
CA PRO A 195 1.38 17.08 34.38
C PRO A 195 0.84 15.67 34.16
N LEU A 196 0.48 15.31 32.92
CA LEU A 196 -0.10 14.01 32.57
C LEU A 196 0.96 13.01 32.12
N PHE A 197 2.16 13.45 31.72
CA PHE A 197 3.19 12.53 31.23
C PHE A 197 3.62 11.53 32.30
N GLY A 198 3.66 10.25 31.93
CA GLY A 198 3.94 9.13 32.84
C GLY A 198 2.72 8.65 33.63
N THR A 199 1.56 9.28 33.47
CA THR A 199 0.28 8.81 34.04
C THR A 199 -0.49 7.95 33.03
N PHE A 200 -1.63 7.41 33.45
CA PHE A 200 -2.52 6.61 32.61
C PHE A 200 -3.87 7.29 32.43
N ALA A 201 -4.48 7.09 31.27
CA ALA A 201 -5.86 7.41 30.96
C ALA A 201 -6.65 6.12 30.65
N LEU A 202 -7.94 6.09 30.91
CA LEU A 202 -8.83 4.99 30.56
C LEU A 202 -9.56 5.31 29.26
N THR A 203 -9.48 4.39 28.30
CA THR A 203 -10.22 4.51 27.05
C THR A 203 -11.73 4.51 27.32
N PRO A 204 -12.50 5.39 26.66
CA PRO A 204 -13.96 5.31 26.71
C PRO A 204 -14.46 3.97 26.17
N LEU A 205 -15.63 3.54 26.65
CA LEU A 205 -16.30 2.26 26.34
C LEU A 205 -15.57 1.01 26.86
N PHE A 206 -14.24 0.93 26.75
CA PHE A 206 -13.47 -0.28 27.05
C PHE A 206 -12.76 -0.24 28.41
N GLY A 207 -12.55 0.95 28.99
CA GLY A 207 -11.89 1.11 30.29
C GLY A 207 -10.44 0.64 30.30
N VAL A 208 -9.77 0.60 29.15
CA VAL A 208 -8.37 0.13 29.04
C VAL A 208 -7.44 1.26 29.44
N ALA A 209 -6.53 0.97 30.38
CA ALA A 209 -5.47 1.91 30.75
C ALA A 209 -4.45 2.05 29.61
N VAL A 210 -4.27 3.29 29.14
CA VAL A 210 -3.27 3.68 28.14
C VAL A 210 -2.34 4.75 28.74
N PRO A 211 -1.02 4.67 28.54
CA PRO A 211 -0.08 5.66 29.05
C PRO A 211 -0.23 6.99 28.31
N VAL A 212 0.05 8.09 29.01
CA VAL A 212 0.21 9.42 28.42
C VAL A 212 1.69 9.74 28.31
N VAL A 213 2.18 9.96 27.10
CA VAL A 213 3.60 10.11 26.79
C VAL A 213 3.86 11.35 25.93
N ALA A 214 5.10 11.84 25.95
CA ALA A 214 5.51 13.02 25.22
C ALA A 214 6.21 12.66 23.91
N HIS A 215 5.88 13.36 22.82
CA HIS A 215 6.62 13.24 21.55
C HIS A 215 6.68 14.59 20.83
N HIS A 216 7.84 14.92 20.26
CA HIS A 216 8.10 16.21 19.61
C HIS A 216 7.33 16.41 18.28
N LEU A 217 6.93 15.33 17.62
CA LEU A 217 6.07 15.39 16.41
C LEU A 217 4.59 15.69 16.70
N ALA A 218 4.15 15.70 17.96
CA ALA A 218 2.78 16.09 18.28
C ALA A 218 2.61 17.61 18.08
N ASP A 219 1.55 18.02 17.40
CA ASP A 219 1.26 19.44 17.15
C ASP A 219 0.29 19.99 18.20
N PRO A 220 0.72 20.93 19.07
CA PRO A 220 -0.15 21.55 20.07
C PRO A 220 -1.36 22.30 19.48
N ALA A 221 -1.26 22.77 18.24
CA ALA A 221 -2.30 23.56 17.58
C ALA A 221 -3.36 22.67 16.89
N LYS A 222 -3.07 21.38 16.68
CA LYS A 222 -3.98 20.46 15.99
C LYS A 222 -5.03 19.90 16.95
N GLY A 223 -6.29 20.24 16.68
CA GLY A 223 -7.43 19.80 17.48
C GLY A 223 -7.27 20.16 18.96
N SER A 224 -7.30 19.15 19.83
CA SER A 224 -7.04 19.31 21.26
C SER A 224 -5.56 19.55 21.62
N GLY A 225 -4.60 19.18 20.77
CA GLY A 225 -3.15 19.22 21.06
C GLY A 225 -2.58 17.96 21.72
N ILE A 226 -3.45 17.00 22.04
CA ILE A 226 -3.13 15.62 22.42
C ILE A 226 -3.82 14.66 21.45
N ALA A 227 -3.11 13.63 21.02
CA ALA A 227 -3.57 12.64 20.05
C ALA A 227 -3.72 11.26 20.70
N MET A 228 -4.72 10.49 20.26
CA MET A 228 -4.78 9.05 20.55
C MET A 228 -3.96 8.29 19.51
N VAL A 229 -3.09 7.38 19.96
CA VAL A 229 -2.29 6.52 19.09
C VAL A 229 -2.95 5.17 19.00
N CYS A 230 -3.51 4.85 17.83
CA CYS A 230 -4.31 3.65 17.63
C CYS A 230 -3.56 2.60 16.80
N THR A 231 -2.33 2.31 17.23
CA THR A 231 -1.36 1.40 16.60
C THR A 231 -0.94 1.85 15.20
N PHE A 232 -1.76 1.63 14.16
CA PHE A 232 -1.44 1.92 12.77
C PHE A 232 -2.58 2.69 12.08
N GLY A 233 -3.01 3.82 12.65
CA GLY A 233 -3.95 4.71 11.99
C GLY A 233 -3.31 5.44 10.81
N ASP A 234 -2.12 5.99 11.00
CA ASP A 234 -1.36 6.65 9.93
C ASP A 234 0.16 6.45 10.09
N THR A 235 0.93 7.09 9.21
CA THR A 235 2.39 7.06 9.22
C THR A 235 3.00 7.71 10.47
N THR A 236 2.29 8.64 11.12
CA THR A 236 2.73 9.26 12.38
C THR A 236 2.58 8.27 13.53
N ASP A 237 1.47 7.53 13.59
CA ASP A 237 1.27 6.45 14.55
C ASP A 237 2.37 5.38 14.43
N VAL A 238 2.78 5.00 13.21
CA VAL A 238 3.89 4.05 12.99
C VAL A 238 5.21 4.58 13.54
N THR A 239 5.47 5.88 13.38
CA THR A 239 6.67 6.54 13.89
C THR A 239 6.67 6.54 15.43
N TRP A 240 5.58 6.97 16.04
CA TRP A 240 5.40 6.96 17.50
C TRP A 240 5.47 5.56 18.08
N TRP A 241 4.84 4.59 17.44
CA TRP A 241 4.90 3.18 17.85
C TRP A 241 6.35 2.69 17.94
N ARG A 242 7.17 3.00 16.93
CA ARG A 242 8.58 2.60 16.89
C ARG A 242 9.43 3.34 17.91
N GLU A 243 9.37 4.68 17.92
CA GLU A 243 10.23 5.51 18.78
C GLU A 243 9.88 5.38 20.27
N LEU A 244 8.61 5.19 20.59
CA LEU A 244 8.13 5.06 21.98
C LEU A 244 7.98 3.59 22.42
N SER A 245 8.33 2.62 21.56
CA SER A 245 8.23 1.18 21.84
C SER A 245 6.83 0.76 22.34
N LEU A 246 5.78 1.26 21.67
CA LEU A 246 4.40 1.01 22.08
C LEU A 246 3.98 -0.42 21.71
N PRO A 247 3.01 -1.02 22.43
CA PRO A 247 2.47 -2.32 22.06
C PRO A 247 1.63 -2.23 20.78
N THR A 248 1.45 -3.37 20.13
CA THR A 248 0.50 -3.53 19.01
C THR A 248 -0.83 -4.07 19.49
N ARG A 249 -1.93 -3.62 18.87
CA ARG A 249 -3.29 -4.05 19.18
C ARG A 249 -4.12 -4.13 17.91
N THR A 250 -4.21 -5.32 17.35
CA THR A 250 -4.94 -5.58 16.11
C THR A 250 -6.44 -5.66 16.36
N VAL A 251 -7.21 -4.80 15.69
CA VAL A 251 -8.69 -4.78 15.78
C VAL A 251 -9.37 -5.17 14.47
N VAL A 252 -8.67 -5.05 13.35
CA VAL A 252 -9.10 -5.56 12.04
C VAL A 252 -8.16 -6.70 11.66
N GLN A 253 -8.71 -7.89 11.52
CA GLN A 253 -8.05 -9.05 10.94
C GLN A 253 -8.62 -9.29 9.54
N ARG A 254 -7.80 -9.84 8.64
CA ARG A 254 -8.26 -10.27 7.31
C ARG A 254 -8.94 -11.63 7.40
#